data_AF-A0A924L7F5-F1
#
_entry.id   AF-A0A924L7F5-F1
#
_cell.length_a   1.000
_cell.length_b   1.000
_cell.length_c   1.000
_cell.angle_alpha   90.00
_cell.angle_beta   90.00
_cell.angle_gamma   90.00
#
_symmetry.space_group_name_H-M   'P 1'
#
loop_
_entity.id
_entity.type
_entity.pdbx_description
1 polymer ?
#
loop_
_entity_poly.entity_id
_entity_poly.type
_entity_poly.pdbx_seq_one_letter_code
_entity_poly.pdbx_strand_id
1 'polypeptide(L)' 'MTAQLAVAALRTAVARRQPKGVVVVHSDRGSQFRARSFRAILTAAGL' A
#
# COMPACT_ATOMS: atom_id res chain seq x y z
N MET A 1 -4.27 14.42 -3.12
CA MET A 1 -3.43 13.35 -2.52
C MET A 1 -2.51 12.79 -3.59
N THR A 2 -1.22 12.56 -3.32
CA THR A 2 -0.25 12.08 -4.32
C THR A 2 0.05 10.59 -4.15
N ALA A 3 0.55 9.95 -5.22
CA ALA A 3 1.02 8.57 -5.16
C ALA A 3 2.19 8.40 -4.16
N GLN A 4 3.07 9.39 -4.03
CA GLN A 4 4.19 9.33 -3.07
C GLN A 4 3.68 9.26 -1.63
N LEU A 5 2.66 10.05 -1.28
CA LEU A 5 2.08 10.03 0.06
C LEU A 5 1.41 8.68 0.36
N ALA A 6 0.65 8.13 -0.60
CA ALA A 6 0.02 6.81 -0.44
C ALA A 6 1.06 5.69 -0.24
N VAL A 7 2.16 5.73 -1.00
CA VAL A 7 3.29 4.80 -0.86
C VAL A 7 3.96 4.92 0.52
N ALA A 8 4.22 6.16 0.97
CA ALA A 8 4.85 6.39 2.27
C ALA A 8 3.96 5.88 3.43
N ALA A 9 2.65 6.12 3.35
CA ALA A 9 1.68 5.63 4.32
C ALA A 9 1.63 4.09 4.34
N LEU A 10 1.57 3.44 3.18
CA LEU A 10 1.54 1.98 3.09
C LEU A 10 2.82 1.34 3.65
N ARG A 11 4.00 1.87 3.29
CA ARG A 11 5.28 1.40 3.84
C ARG A 11 5.32 1.51 5.37
N THR A 12 4.86 2.64 5.89
CA THR A 12 4.79 2.87 7.34
C THR A 12 3.85 1.88 8.02
N ALA A 13 2.68 1.62 7.41
CA ALA A 13 1.71 0.68 7.94
C ALA A 13 2.26 -0.76 7.98
N VAL A 14 2.89 -1.23 6.89
CA VAL A 14 3.51 -2.57 6.82
C VAL A 14 4.61 -2.72 7.87
N ALA A 15 5.53 -1.74 7.95
CA ALA A 15 6.63 -1.79 8.90
C ALA A 15 6.16 -1.84 10.35
N ARG A 16 5.11 -1.08 10.70
CA ARG A 16 4.55 -1.05 12.06
C ARG A 16 3.76 -2.30 12.41
N ARG A 17 2.99 -2.84 11.47
CA ARG A 17 2.04 -3.92 11.75
C ARG A 17 2.64 -5.31 11.59
N GLN A 18 3.69 -5.46 10.78
CA GLN A 18 4.34 -6.74 10.47
C GLN A 18 3.30 -7.88 10.27
N PRO A 19 2.39 -7.73 9.30
CA PRO A 19 1.26 -8.64 9.15
C PRO A 19 1.73 -10.07 8.91
N LYS A 20 1.15 -11.04 9.65
CA LYS A 20 1.48 -12.47 9.60
C LYS A 20 0.39 -13.34 8.96
N GLY A 21 -0.75 -12.75 8.65
CA GLY A 21 -1.90 -13.43 8.07
C GLY A 21 -2.46 -12.67 6.87
N VAL A 22 -3.62 -13.11 6.37
CA VAL A 22 -4.28 -12.46 5.22
C VAL A 22 -4.66 -11.02 5.58
N VAL A 23 -4.27 -10.09 4.71
CA VAL A 23 -4.63 -8.68 4.81
C VAL A 23 -5.41 -8.29 3.57
N VAL A 24 -6.53 -7.59 3.76
CA VAL A 24 -7.29 -7.01 2.66
C VAL A 24 -7.03 -5.51 2.63
N VAL A 25 -6.49 -5.01 1.51
CA VAL A 25 -6.28 -3.57 1.31
C VAL A 25 -7.47 -3.00 0.54
N HIS A 26 -8.34 -2.28 1.24
CA HIS A 26 -9.45 -1.55 0.64
C HIS A 26 -9.01 -0.12 0.28
N SER A 27 -9.28 0.32 -0.96
CA SER A 27 -8.98 1.68 -1.43
C SER A 27 -9.98 2.12 -2.48
N ASP A 28 -10.13 3.43 -2.66
CA ASP A 28 -10.94 3.99 -3.74
C ASP A 28 -10.24 3.88 -5.12
N ARG A 29 -10.89 4.36 -6.18
CA ARG A 29 -10.36 4.30 -7.57
C ARG A 29 -9.41 5.44 -7.93
N GLY A 30 -8.92 6.20 -6.94
CA GLY A 30 -8.00 7.31 -7.11
C GLY A 30 -6.68 6.92 -7.75
N SER A 31 -6.10 7.85 -8.51
CA SER A 31 -4.87 7.61 -9.27
C SER A 31 -3.67 7.27 -8.37
N GLN A 32 -3.66 7.75 -7.13
CA GLN A 32 -2.64 7.42 -6.12
C GLN A 32 -2.63 5.94 -5.74
N PHE A 33 -3.77 5.25 -5.76
CA PHE A 33 -3.89 3.82 -5.43
C PHE A 33 -3.73 2.92 -6.66
N ARG A 34 -4.00 3.46 -7.85
CA ARG A 34 -3.76 2.78 -9.13
C ARG A 34 -2.31 2.91 -9.62
N ALA A 35 -1.52 3.80 -9.02
CA ALA A 35 -0.13 4.04 -9.39
C ALA A 35 0.71 2.74 -9.32
N ARG A 36 1.59 2.55 -10.31
CA ARG A 36 2.51 1.39 -10.36
C ARG A 36 3.36 1.28 -9.08
N SER A 37 3.81 2.41 -8.54
CA SER A 37 4.60 2.47 -7.32
C SER A 37 3.82 1.96 -6.10
N PHE A 38 2.54 2.30 -5.98
CA PHE A 38 1.68 1.82 -4.89
C PHE A 38 1.45 0.30 -4.99
N ARG A 39 1.08 -0.18 -6.18
CA ARG A 39 0.89 -1.61 -6.45
C ARG A 39 2.17 -2.43 -6.21
N ALA A 40 3.34 -1.89 -6.54
CA ALA A 40 4.62 -2.56 -6.29
C ALA A 40 4.89 -2.79 -4.80
N ILE A 41 4.47 -1.86 -3.92
CA ILE A 41 4.60 -2.04 -2.47
C ILE A 41 3.64 -3.11 -1.94
N LEU A 42 2.41 -3.19 -2.48
CA LEU A 42 1.48 -4.28 -2.12
C LEU A 42 2.10 -5.64 -2.45
N THR A 43 2.57 -5.82 -3.69
CA THR A 43 3.26 -7.05 -4.10
C THR A 43 4.48 -7.36 -3.25
N ALA A 44 5.34 -6.38 -2.98
CA ALA A 44 6.54 -6.58 -2.18
C ALA A 44 6.24 -6.92 -0.70
N ALA A 45 5.10 -6.47 -0.18
CA ALA A 45 4.65 -6.78 1.17
C ALA A 45 3.79 -8.05 1.25
N GLY A 46 3.52 -8.72 0.12
CA GLY A 46 2.64 -9.89 0.06
C GLY A 46 1.17 -9.58 0.34
N LEU A 47 0.71 -8.36 0.01
CA LEU A 47 -0.64 -7.86 0.20
C LEU A 47 -1.43 -7.75 -1.11
#